data_AF-A0A1J5PM27-F1
#
_entry.id   AF-A0A1J5PM27-F1
#
_cell.length_a   1.000
_cell.length_b   1.000
_cell.length_c   1.000
_cell.angle_alpha   90.00
_cell.angle_beta   90.00
_cell.angle_gamma   90.00
#
_symmetry.space_group_name_H-M   'P 1'
#
loop_
_entity.id
_entity.type
_entity.pdbx_description
1 polymer ?
#
loop_
_entity_poly.entity_id
_entity_poly.type
_entity_poly.pdbx_seq_one_letter_code
_entity_poly.pdbx_strand_id
1 'polypeptide(L)' 'MEPTPADVQAWTDHVKAVADGSMVFEVNSWMTGYNSNVEGKQVRIVNRYSGSAPDWRAKCNEVAARGYKEMIEA' A
#
# COMPACT_ATOMS: atom_id res chain seq x y z
N MET A 1 -7.13 -5.45 -17.75
CA MET A 1 -5.89 -4.69 -17.49
C MET A 1 -5.45 -5.02 -16.08
N GLU A 2 -4.25 -5.54 -15.92
CA GLU A 2 -3.64 -5.94 -14.65
C GLU A 2 -2.33 -5.18 -14.45
N PRO A 3 -1.95 -4.78 -13.23
CA PRO A 3 -0.68 -4.10 -13.01
C PRO A 3 0.49 -5.05 -13.26
N THR A 4 1.62 -4.53 -13.75
CA THR A 4 2.82 -5.36 -13.83
C THR A 4 3.31 -5.73 -12.42
N PRO A 5 3.96 -6.89 -12.23
CA PRO A 5 4.56 -7.24 -10.95
C PRO A 5 5.56 -6.18 -10.43
N ALA A 6 6.27 -5.51 -11.34
CA ALA A 6 7.20 -4.44 -11.01
C ALA A 6 6.47 -3.21 -10.46
N ASP A 7 5.35 -2.81 -11.07
CA ASP A 7 4.55 -1.67 -10.62
C ASP A 7 3.81 -1.97 -9.30
N VAL A 8 3.37 -3.22 -9.09
CA VAL A 8 2.84 -3.67 -7.78
C VAL A 8 3.90 -3.53 -6.69
N GLN A 9 5.13 -3.96 -6.97
CA GLN A 9 6.25 -3.85 -6.03
C GLN A 9 6.59 -2.39 -5.75
N ALA A 10 6.72 -1.56 -6.79
CA ALA A 10 7.02 -0.13 -6.66
C ALA A 10 5.95 0.61 -5.84
N TRP A 11 4.67 0.31 -6.07
CA TRP A 11 3.59 0.86 -5.26
C TRP A 11 3.68 0.40 -3.81
N THR A 12 3.90 -0.90 -3.58
CA THR A 12 4.04 -1.47 -2.24
C THR A 12 5.18 -0.83 -1.45
N ASP A 13 6.33 -0.61 -2.09
CA ASP A 13 7.48 0.04 -1.46
C ASP A 13 7.22 1.51 -1.17
N HIS A 14 6.51 2.22 -2.04
CA HIS A 14 6.03 3.56 -1.76
C HIS A 14 5.10 3.59 -0.52
N VAL A 15 4.13 2.67 -0.44
CA VAL A 15 3.22 2.60 0.72
C VAL A 15 3.99 2.34 2.02
N LYS A 16 5.00 1.45 2.00
CA LYS A 16 5.88 1.21 3.15
C LYS A 16 6.70 2.43 3.53
N ALA A 17 7.27 3.13 2.54
CA ALA A 17 8.06 4.34 2.78
C ALA A 17 7.23 5.46 3.40
N VAL A 18 5.98 5.63 2.98
CA VAL A 18 5.07 6.62 3.58
C VAL A 18 4.59 6.19 4.98
N ALA A 19 4.60 4.90 5.28
CA ALA A 19 4.28 4.37 6.60
C ALA A 19 5.44 4.45 7.60
N ASP A 20 6.68 4.57 7.12
CA ASP A 20 7.88 4.55 7.94
C ASP A 20 7.88 5.67 9.00
N GLY A 21 8.31 5.32 10.22
CA GLY A 21 8.30 6.23 11.37
C GLY A 21 6.93 6.54 11.98
N SER A 22 5.82 6.01 11.44
CA SER A 22 4.49 6.24 12.01
C SER A 22 4.21 5.33 13.21
N MET A 23 3.90 5.95 14.35
CA MET A 23 3.53 5.25 15.59
C MET A 23 2.31 4.32 15.45
N VAL A 24 1.47 4.51 14.44
CA VAL A 24 0.29 3.64 14.23
C VAL A 24 0.69 2.19 13.93
N PHE A 25 1.90 1.95 13.42
CA PHE A 25 2.43 0.62 13.14
C PHE A 25 3.17 -0.01 14.33
N GLU A 26 3.32 0.72 15.44
CA GLU A 26 3.96 0.25 16.67
C GLU A 26 3.01 -0.49 17.62
N VAL A 27 1.73 -0.61 17.26
CA VAL A 27 0.69 -1.24 18.08
C VAL A 27 0.06 -2.46 17.41
N ASN A 28 -0.34 -3.43 18.23
CA ASN A 28 -1.11 -4.60 17.78
C ASN A 28 -2.57 -4.18 17.58
N SER A 29 -3.00 -4.13 16.32
CA SER A 29 -4.36 -3.74 15.95
C SER A 29 -4.76 -4.40 14.64
N TRP A 30 -6.05 -4.49 14.39
CA TRP A 30 -6.57 -4.85 13.07
C TRP A 30 -6.04 -3.89 11.98
N MET A 31 -5.76 -2.63 12.34
CA MET A 31 -5.14 -1.63 11.45
C MET A 31 -3.68 -1.92 11.10
N THR A 32 -3.02 -2.84 11.80
CA THR A 32 -1.66 -3.31 11.47
C THR A 32 -1.69 -4.74 10.97
N GLY A 33 -2.88 -5.25 10.59
CA GLY A 33 -3.11 -6.63 10.16
C GLY A 33 -2.88 -7.67 11.26
N TYR A 34 -2.62 -7.24 12.51
CA TYR A 34 -2.41 -8.11 13.64
C TYR A 34 -3.76 -8.58 14.19
N ASN A 35 -3.91 -9.88 14.39
CA ASN A 35 -5.05 -10.50 15.04
C ASN A 35 -4.59 -11.71 15.86
N SER A 36 -4.73 -11.66 17.18
CA SER A 36 -4.34 -12.76 18.08
C SER A 36 -5.22 -14.01 17.94
N ASN A 37 -6.41 -13.88 17.37
CA ASN A 37 -7.40 -14.96 17.29
C ASN A 37 -7.31 -15.77 15.99
N VAL A 38 -6.45 -15.38 15.05
CA VAL A 38 -6.33 -16.02 13.73
C VAL A 38 -4.90 -16.45 13.49
N GLU A 39 -4.65 -17.76 13.41
CA GLU A 39 -3.33 -18.30 13.12
C GLU A 39 -2.73 -17.68 11.84
N GLY A 40 -1.45 -17.28 11.91
CA GLY A 40 -0.76 -16.62 10.81
C GLY A 40 -0.99 -15.11 10.71
N LYS A 41 -1.78 -14.50 11.62
CA LYS A 41 -1.99 -13.04 11.72
C LYS A 41 -1.31 -12.40 12.93
N GLN A 42 -0.27 -13.02 13.47
CA GLN A 42 0.49 -12.49 14.62
C GLN A 42 1.66 -11.59 14.22
N VAL A 43 1.79 -11.24 12.94
CA VAL A 43 2.84 -10.37 12.40
C VAL A 43 2.20 -9.09 11.90
N ARG A 44 2.74 -7.94 12.33
CA ARG A 44 2.27 -6.64 11.85
C ARG A 44 2.67 -6.44 10.39
N ILE A 45 1.76 -5.88 9.62
CA ILE A 45 1.95 -5.54 8.21
C ILE A 45 1.49 -4.12 7.94
N VAL A 46 2.02 -3.51 6.90
CA VAL A 46 1.47 -2.28 6.33
C VAL A 46 0.25 -2.66 5.48
N ASN A 47 -0.95 -2.44 6.01
CA ASN A 47 -2.21 -2.79 5.33
C ASN A 47 -2.98 -1.58 4.78
N ARG A 48 -2.45 -0.37 4.96
CA ARG A 48 -3.11 0.89 4.61
C ARG A 48 -2.11 1.89 4.06
N TYR A 49 -2.60 2.76 3.18
CA TYR A 49 -1.86 3.98 2.82
C TYR A 49 -1.91 4.97 3.98
N SER A 50 -0.75 5.45 4.41
CA SER A 50 -0.62 6.38 5.54
C SER A 50 -0.36 7.83 5.13
N GLY A 51 -0.28 8.09 3.82
CA GLY A 51 -0.13 9.43 3.27
C GLY A 51 -1.43 10.21 3.24
N SER A 52 -1.35 11.46 2.78
CA SER A 52 -2.51 12.32 2.66
C SER A 52 -3.41 11.89 1.50
N ALA A 53 -4.72 12.14 1.60
CA ALA A 53 -5.65 11.88 0.51
C ALA A 53 -5.32 12.68 -0.77
N PRO A 54 -4.83 13.94 -0.70
CA PRO A 54 -4.30 14.64 -1.87
C PRO A 54 -3.12 13.92 -2.55
N ASP A 55 -2.11 13.45 -1.80
CA ASP A 55 -0.94 12.78 -2.38
C ASP A 55 -1.32 11.48 -3.08
N TRP A 56 -2.22 10.71 -2.46
CA TRP A 56 -2.78 9.50 -3.07
C TRP A 56 -3.47 9.80 -4.40
N ARG A 57 -4.35 10.81 -4.43
CA ARG A 57 -5.05 11.22 -5.66
C ARG A 57 -4.10 11.73 -6.72
N ALA A 58 -3.07 12.48 -6.34
CA ALA A 58 -2.05 12.95 -7.26
C ALA A 58 -1.35 11.78 -7.96
N LYS A 59 -1.00 10.72 -7.22
CA LYS A 59 -0.39 9.51 -7.80
C LYS A 59 -1.33 8.77 -8.76
N CYS A 60 -2.61 8.64 -8.39
CA CYS A 60 -3.61 8.04 -9.28
C CYS A 60 -3.78 8.86 -10.58
N ASN A 61 -3.86 10.19 -10.46
CA ASN A 61 -3.99 11.08 -11.60
C ASN A 61 -2.76 11.01 -12.53
N GLU A 62 -1.56 10.85 -11.97
CA GLU A 62 -0.31 10.67 -12.72
C GLU A 62 -0.34 9.42 -13.61
N VAL A 63 -0.76 8.28 -13.04
CA VAL A 63 -0.94 7.01 -13.76
C VAL A 63 -2.01 7.14 -14.86
N ALA A 64 -3.15 7.75 -14.53
CA ALA A 64 -4.23 7.97 -15.49
C ALA A 64 -3.79 8.88 -16.65
N ALA A 65 -3.05 9.96 -16.37
CA ALA A 65 -2.53 10.88 -17.37
C ALA A 65 -1.50 10.23 -18.31
N ARG A 66 -0.80 9.18 -17.84
CA ARG A 66 0.07 8.36 -18.68
C ARG A 66 -0.66 7.33 -19.54
N GLY A 67 -1.98 7.20 -19.37
CA GLY A 67 -2.78 6.20 -20.07
C GLY A 67 -2.57 4.79 -19.51
N TYR A 68 -2.32 4.66 -18.21
CA TYR A 68 -2.20 3.37 -17.51
C TYR A 68 -1.10 2.44 -18.09
N LYS A 69 0.07 2.98 -18.41
CA LYS A 69 1.21 2.20 -18.96
C LYS A 69 1.76 1.15 -17.97
N GLU A 70 1.47 1.34 -16.70
CA GLU A 70 1.78 0.45 -15.58
C GLU A 70 0.86 -0.79 -15.56
N MET A 71 -0.15 -0.82 -16.44
CA MET A 71 -1.11 -1.90 -16.57
C MET A 71 -0.94 -2.59 -17.93
N ILE A 72 -0.99 -3.91 -17.93
CA ILE A 72 -0.93 -4.78 -19.12
C ILE A 72 -2.30 -5.42 -19.39
N GLU A 73 -2.57 -5.82 -20.64
CA GLU A 73 -3.73 -6.66 -20.93
C GLU A 73 -3.61 -8.01 -20.20
N ALA A 74 -4.76 -8.55 -19.76
CA ALA A 74 -4.83 -9.76 -18.94
C ALA A 74 -4.81 -11.02 -19.80
#